data_AF-A0A497BAE9-F1
#
_entry.id   AF-A0A497BAE9-F1
#
_cell.length_a   1.000
_cell.length_b   1.000
_cell.length_c   1.000
_cell.angle_alpha   90.00
_cell.angle_beta   90.00
_cell.angle_gamma   90.00
#
_symmetry.space_group_name_H-M   'P 1'
#
loop_
_entity.id
_entity.type
_entity.pdbx_description
1 polymer ?
#
loop_
_entity_poly.entity_id
_entity_poly.type
_entity_poly.pdbx_seq_one_letter_code
_entity_poly.pdbx_strand_id
1 'polypeptide(L)'
;MVTLLLEATLKDVDANPLQNKTINFYYSYDKQTWNLIEAKATDSNGKATTTFNTNQTTYFKASFEGDDEYDPSVAYATYEVPYYEAGLVNMTNMMVILLVIMLVIELIMMLIRMAREK
;
A
#
# COMPACT_ATOMS: atom_id res chain seq x y z
N MET A 1 3.10 9.30 -6.86
CA MET A 1 1.87 8.75 -7.48
C MET A 1 2.29 7.56 -8.31
N VAL A 2 1.61 6.43 -8.17
CA VAL A 2 1.83 5.20 -8.93
C VAL A 2 0.57 4.85 -9.71
N THR A 3 0.74 4.12 -10.81
CA THR A 3 -0.36 3.54 -11.58
C THR A 3 -0.40 2.04 -11.32
N LEU A 4 -1.51 1.54 -10.80
CA LEU A 4 -1.72 0.13 -10.49
C LEU A 4 -2.55 -0.51 -11.60
N LEU A 5 -2.15 -1.71 -12.04
CA LEU A 5 -2.99 -2.59 -12.83
C LEU A 5 -3.83 -3.43 -11.87
N LEU A 6 -5.15 -3.33 -12.00
CA LEU A 6 -6.09 -4.18 -11.27
C LEU A 6 -6.56 -5.29 -12.21
N GLU A 7 -6.37 -6.54 -11.80
CA GLU A 7 -6.81 -7.72 -12.53
C GLU A 7 -7.73 -8.55 -11.63
N ALA A 8 -8.94 -8.84 -12.11
CA ALA A 8 -9.83 -9.83 -11.51
C ALA A 8 -9.95 -11.04 -12.45
N THR A 9 -10.02 -12.24 -11.88
CA THR A 9 -10.27 -13.47 -12.62
C THR A 9 -11.51 -14.14 -12.04
N LEU A 10 -12.52 -14.40 -12.87
CA LEU A 10 -13.76 -15.06 -12.51
C LEU A 10 -13.81 -16.46 -13.15
N LYS A 11 -14.10 -17.46 -12.32
CA LYS A 11 -14.20 -18.87 -12.71
C LYS A 11 -15.38 -19.52 -12.01
N ASP A 12 -15.89 -20.60 -12.59
CA ASP A 12 -16.85 -21.49 -11.93
C ASP A 12 -16.15 -22.43 -10.91
N VAL A 13 -16.95 -23.31 -10.30
CA VAL A 13 -16.51 -24.31 -9.32
C VAL A 13 -15.54 -25.34 -9.92
N ASP A 14 -15.63 -25.60 -11.22
CA ASP A 14 -14.78 -26.52 -11.98
C ASP A 14 -13.53 -25.83 -12.54
N ALA A 15 -13.29 -24.57 -12.14
CA ALA A 15 -12.18 -23.70 -12.56
C ALA A 15 -12.20 -23.29 -14.05
N ASN A 16 -13.34 -23.42 -14.73
CA ASN A 16 -13.53 -22.90 -16.07
C ASN A 16 -13.66 -21.36 -16.03
N PRO A 17 -13.02 -20.64 -16.96
CA PRO A 17 -13.15 -19.20 -17.03
C PRO A 17 -14.56 -18.77 -17.44
N LEU A 18 -15.12 -17.80 -16.72
CA LEU A 18 -16.43 -17.24 -17.05
C LEU A 18 -16.24 -15.97 -17.89
N GLN A 19 -16.52 -16.07 -19.19
CA GLN A 19 -16.43 -14.97 -20.15
C GLN A 19 -17.68 -14.08 -20.12
N ASN A 20 -17.49 -12.79 -20.45
CA ASN A 20 -18.55 -11.80 -20.62
C ASN A 20 -19.41 -11.56 -19.36
N LYS A 21 -18.84 -11.80 -18.18
CA LYS A 21 -19.43 -11.48 -16.89
C LYS A 21 -18.92 -10.12 -16.42
N THR A 22 -19.81 -9.27 -15.90
CA THR A 22 -19.42 -7.92 -15.50
C THR A 22 -18.82 -7.91 -14.10
N ILE A 23 -17.59 -7.40 -13.99
CA ILE A 23 -16.90 -7.14 -12.72
C ILE A 23 -16.91 -5.64 -12.45
N ASN A 24 -17.43 -5.26 -11.28
CA ASN A 24 -17.37 -3.90 -10.77
C ASN A 24 -16.11 -3.74 -9.90
N PHE A 25 -15.19 -2.87 -10.32
CA PHE A 25 -13.99 -2.52 -9.56
C PHE A 25 -14.28 -1.30 -8.68
N TYR A 26 -13.93 -1.39 -7.40
CA TYR A 26 -14.08 -0.32 -6.42
C TYR A 26 -12.77 -0.05 -5.70
N TYR A 27 -12.62 1.17 -5.18
CA TYR A 27 -11.58 1.52 -4.21
C TYR A 27 -12.16 2.11 -2.92
N SER A 28 -11.37 2.05 -1.86
CA SER A 28 -11.63 2.68 -0.57
C SER A 28 -10.31 3.09 0.10
N TYR A 29 -10.34 4.16 0.87
CA TYR A 29 -9.22 4.57 1.73
C TYR A 29 -9.44 4.25 3.22
N ASP A 30 -10.66 3.88 3.60
CA ASP A 30 -11.09 3.67 5.00
C ASP A 30 -11.71 2.28 5.24
N LYS A 31 -11.83 1.45 4.19
CA LYS A 31 -12.55 0.16 4.15
C LYS A 31 -14.06 0.24 4.39
N GLN A 32 -14.63 1.43 4.50
CA GLN A 32 -16.05 1.64 4.78
C GLN A 32 -16.76 2.21 3.55
N THR A 33 -16.19 3.27 2.98
CA THR A 33 -16.73 3.96 1.80
C THR A 33 -16.09 3.38 0.55
N TRP A 34 -16.89 2.74 -0.29
CA TRP A 34 -16.44 2.12 -1.55
C TRP A 34 -16.91 2.95 -2.75
N ASN A 35 -15.96 3.42 -3.54
CA ASN A 35 -16.19 4.22 -4.73
C ASN A 35 -15.97 3.36 -5.98
N LEU A 36 -16.93 3.37 -6.91
CA LEU A 36 -16.80 2.66 -8.18
C LEU A 36 -15.68 3.30 -9.01
N ILE A 37 -14.75 2.47 -9.47
CA ILE A 37 -13.73 2.84 -10.45
C ILE A 37 -14.33 2.67 -11.84
N GLU A 38 -14.69 1.43 -12.18
CA GLU A 38 -15.17 1.04 -13.50
C GLU A 38 -15.85 -0.34 -13.45
N ALA A 39 -16.75 -0.59 -14.40
CA ALA A 39 -17.30 -1.92 -14.66
C ALA A 39 -16.70 -2.49 -15.95
N LYS A 40 -16.21 -3.73 -15.90
CA LYS A 40 -15.58 -4.40 -17.05
C LYS A 40 -16.08 -5.82 -17.21
N ALA A 41 -16.39 -6.20 -18.44
CA ALA A 41 -16.70 -7.58 -18.79
C ALA A 41 -15.42 -8.42 -18.80
N THR A 42 -15.52 -9.67 -18.35
CA THR A 42 -14.43 -10.64 -18.44
C THR A 42 -14.18 -11.08 -19.89
N ASP A 43 -12.91 -11.32 -20.22
CA ASP A 43 -12.48 -11.89 -21.50
C ASP A 43 -12.67 -13.43 -21.55
N SER A 44 -12.20 -14.07 -22.62
CA SER A 44 -12.27 -15.53 -22.79
C SER A 44 -11.49 -16.34 -21.75
N ASN A 45 -10.60 -15.69 -20.99
CA ASN A 45 -9.85 -16.29 -19.90
C ASN A 45 -10.49 -15.97 -18.53
N GLY A 46 -11.69 -15.37 -18.53
CA GLY A 46 -12.38 -14.97 -17.31
C GLY A 46 -11.77 -13.74 -16.65
N LYS A 47 -10.93 -12.98 -17.37
CA LYS A 47 -10.20 -11.84 -16.81
C LYS A 47 -10.85 -10.51 -17.13
N ALA A 48 -10.97 -9.64 -16.13
CA ALA A 48 -11.32 -8.24 -16.31
C ALA A 48 -10.18 -7.38 -15.75
N THR A 49 -9.80 -6.31 -16.46
CA THR A 49 -8.71 -5.43 -16.04
C THR A 49 -9.08 -3.96 -16.12
N THR A 50 -8.55 -3.18 -15.20
CA THR A 50 -8.60 -1.70 -15.23
C THR A 50 -7.34 -1.14 -14.57
N THR A 51 -7.19 0.18 -14.57
CA THR A 51 -6.05 0.86 -13.92
C THR A 51 -6.53 1.87 -12.90
N PHE A 52 -5.73 2.07 -11.85
CA PHE A 52 -6.03 3.04 -10.81
C PHE A 52 -4.76 3.80 -10.39
N ASN A 53 -4.85 5.12 -10.33
CA ASN A 53 -3.76 5.98 -9.87
C ASN A 53 -3.91 6.29 -8.39
N THR A 54 -2.87 6.05 -7.60
CA THR A 54 -2.87 6.39 -6.18
C THR A 54 -1.50 6.84 -5.68
N ASN A 55 -1.46 7.56 -4.59
CA ASN A 55 -0.26 7.96 -3.87
C ASN A 55 -0.33 7.57 -2.38
N GLN A 56 -1.35 6.83 -1.97
CA GLN A 56 -1.61 6.44 -0.59
C GLN A 56 -2.11 4.99 -0.50
N THR A 57 -2.10 4.44 0.71
CA THR A 57 -2.62 3.09 0.96
C THR A 57 -4.08 3.02 0.49
N THR A 58 -4.38 2.05 -0.35
CA THR A 58 -5.68 1.93 -1.03
C THR A 58 -6.18 0.50 -0.96
N TYR A 59 -7.45 0.33 -0.60
CA TYR A 59 -8.14 -0.95 -0.59
C TYR A 59 -8.97 -1.09 -1.86
N PHE A 60 -8.94 -2.26 -2.47
CA PHE A 60 -9.65 -2.58 -3.70
C PHE A 60 -10.65 -3.70 -3.47
N LYS A 61 -11.76 -3.63 -4.21
CA LYS A 61 -12.80 -4.65 -4.23
C LYS A 61 -13.21 -4.89 -5.68
N ALA A 62 -13.20 -6.14 -6.12
CA ALA A 62 -13.79 -6.57 -7.38
C ALA A 62 -15.04 -7.37 -7.07
N SER A 63 -16.20 -6.94 -7.59
CA SER A 63 -17.51 -7.53 -7.29
C SER A 63 -18.15 -8.06 -8.57
N PHE A 64 -18.50 -9.34 -8.55
CA PHE A 64 -19.45 -9.94 -9.48
C PHE A 64 -20.79 -10.04 -8.74
N GLU A 65 -21.83 -9.36 -9.23
CA GLU A 65 -23.13 -9.29 -8.56
C GLU A 65 -23.97 -10.58 -8.69
N GLY A 66 -23.45 -11.58 -9.40
CA GLY A 66 -24.20 -12.77 -9.76
C GLY A 66 -25.05 -12.55 -11.02
N ASP A 67 -25.62 -13.65 -11.51
CA ASP A 67 -26.63 -13.66 -12.57
C ASP A 67 -27.56 -14.87 -12.41
N ASP A 68 -28.35 -15.19 -13.44
CA ASP A 68 -29.30 -16.30 -13.41
C ASP A 68 -28.64 -17.69 -13.26
N GLU A 69 -27.33 -17.79 -13.54
CA GLU A 69 -26.57 -19.05 -13.55
C GLU A 69 -25.56 -19.15 -12.40
N TYR A 70 -24.93 -18.04 -12.03
CA TYR A 70 -23.87 -17.99 -11.02
C TYR A 70 -24.21 -17.06 -9.86
N ASP A 71 -23.93 -17.53 -8.65
CA ASP A 71 -24.04 -16.71 -7.45
C ASP A 71 -23.05 -15.54 -7.43
N PRO A 72 -23.36 -14.45 -6.70
CA PRO A 72 -22.43 -13.33 -6.51
C PRO A 72 -21.12 -13.76 -5.85
N SER A 73 -20.03 -13.07 -6.21
CA SER A 73 -18.72 -13.26 -5.60
C SER A 73 -17.93 -11.97 -5.50
N VAL A 74 -17.02 -11.90 -4.53
CA VAL A 74 -16.22 -10.71 -4.25
C VAL A 74 -14.78 -11.08 -3.95
N ALA A 75 -13.84 -10.27 -4.43
CA ALA A 75 -12.42 -10.35 -4.12
C ALA A 75 -11.90 -9.01 -3.62
N TYR A 76 -10.90 -9.04 -2.72
CA TYR A 76 -10.29 -7.86 -2.13
C TYR A 76 -8.77 -7.85 -2.35
N ALA A 77 -8.20 -6.67 -2.51
CA ALA A 77 -6.76 -6.45 -2.57
C ALA A 77 -6.38 -5.16 -1.85
N THR A 78 -5.10 -5.02 -1.47
CA THR A 78 -4.58 -3.81 -0.81
C THR A 78 -3.28 -3.39 -1.48
N TYR A 79 -3.16 -2.09 -1.75
CA TYR A 79 -1.87 -1.45 -2.04
C TYR A 79 -1.43 -0.68 -0.80
N GLU A 80 -0.27 -1.02 -0.26
CA GLU A 80 0.37 -0.28 0.82
C GLU A 80 1.49 0.59 0.27
N VAL A 81 1.54 1.86 0.68
CA VAL A 81 2.67 2.70 0.31
C VAL A 81 3.91 2.18 1.04
N PRO A 82 5.01 1.90 0.33
CA PRO A 82 6.25 1.52 0.98
C PRO A 82 6.75 2.69 1.84
N TYR A 83 6.93 2.45 3.13
CA TYR A 83 7.58 3.41 4.01
C TYR A 83 9.07 3.49 3.64
N TYR A 84 9.52 4.65 3.16
CA TYR A 84 10.94 4.89 2.92
C TYR A 84 11.61 5.23 4.26
N GLU A 85 12.15 4.23 4.97
CA GLU A 85 12.85 4.44 6.25
C GLU A 85 14.06 5.38 6.14
N ALA A 86 14.60 5.60 4.93
CA ALA A 86 15.77 6.42 4.68
C ALA A 86 15.67 7.84 5.25
N GLY A 87 14.49 8.46 5.26
CA GLY A 87 14.30 9.82 5.81
C GLY A 87 14.45 9.86 7.34
N LEU A 88 13.85 8.89 8.04
CA LEU A 88 13.90 8.79 9.49
C LEU A 88 15.23 8.25 9.99
N VAL A 89 15.85 7.31 9.27
CA VAL A 89 17.19 6.78 9.59
C VAL A 89 18.25 7.86 9.42
N ASN A 90 18.17 8.70 8.39
CA ASN A 90 19.11 9.82 8.24
C ASN A 90 18.98 10.85 9.38
N MET A 91 17.75 11.17 9.79
CA MET A 91 17.53 12.06 10.94
C MET A 91 17.95 11.41 12.27
N THR A 92 17.66 10.12 12.47
CA THR A 92 18.08 9.36 13.67
C THR A 92 19.60 9.29 13.76
N ASN A 93 20.28 8.95 12.66
CA ASN A 93 21.74 8.91 12.60
C ASN A 93 22.36 10.28 12.86
N MET A 94 21.76 11.35 12.31
CA MET A 94 22.20 12.72 12.59
C MET A 94 22.00 13.10 14.06
N MET A 95 20.85 12.77 14.67
CA MET A 95 20.59 13.01 16.10
C MET A 95 21.56 12.23 17.00
N VAL A 96 21.86 10.97 16.70
CA VAL A 96 22.81 10.15 17.46
C VAL A 96 24.23 10.72 17.36
N ILE A 97 24.67 11.13 16.17
CA ILE A 97 25.98 11.77 15.98
C ILE A 97 26.08 13.08 16.78
N LEU A 98 25.02 13.91 16.75
CA LEU A 98 24.98 15.15 17.54
C LEU A 98 25.05 14.88 19.05
N LEU A 99 24.35 13.85 19.54
CA LEU A 99 24.42 13.44 20.96
C LEU A 99 25.82 12.99 21.36
N VAL A 100 26.50 12.19 20.53
CA VAL A 100 27.88 11.73 20.80
C VAL A 100 28.84 12.91 20.81
N ILE A 101 28.73 13.84 19.86
CA ILE A 101 29.57 15.05 19.83
C ILE A 101 29.34 15.90 21.10
N MET A 102 28.08 16.06 21.53
CA MET A 102 27.76 16.82 22.74
C MET A 102 28.42 16.20 23.99
N LEU A 103 28.33 14.88 24.16
CA LEU A 103 28.97 14.17 25.27
C LEU A 103 30.50 14.29 25.26
N VAL A 104 31.11 14.24 24.08
CA VAL A 104 32.56 14.42 23.94
C VAL A 104 32.97 15.84 24.30
N ILE A 105 32.21 16.85 23.88
CA ILE A 105 32.47 18.25 24.22
C ILE A 105 32.34 18.46 25.74
N GLU A 106 31.31 17.92 26.38
CA GLU A 106 31.13 17.96 27.83
C GLU A 106 32.30 17.31 28.57
N LEU A 107 32.75 16.14 28.13
CA LEU A 107 33.91 15.46 28.71
C LEU A 107 35.19 16.28 28.58
N ILE A 108 35.43 16.87 27.40
CA ILE A 108 36.60 17.75 27.15
C ILE A 108 36.52 18.98 28.05
N MET A 109 35.36 19.63 28.16
CA MET A 109 35.15 20.77 29.05
C MET A 109 35.41 20.39 30.51
N MET A 110 34.97 19.20 30.95
CA MET A 110 35.23 18.68 32.29
C MET A 110 36.72 18.48 32.55
N LEU A 111 37.45 17.88 31.60
CA LEU A 111 38.89 17.67 31.70
C LEU A 111 39.67 18.99 31.76
N ILE A 112 39.30 19.98 30.94
CA ILE A 112 39.90 21.32 30.96
C ILE A 112 39.68 21.99 32.31
N ARG A 113 38.47 21.88 32.87
CA ARG A 113 38.14 22.44 34.19
C ARG A 113 39.00 21.82 35.29
N MET A 114 39.10 20.49 35.31
CA MET A 114 39.94 19.77 36.29
C MET A 114 41.43 20.12 36.17
N ALA A 115 41.92 20.45 34.97
CA ALA A 115 43.30 20.86 34.77
C ALA A 115 43.59 22.31 35.23
N ARG A 116 42.57 23.18 35.30
CA ARG A 116 42.71 24.56 35.79
C ARG A 116 42.55 24.70 37.30
N GLU A 117 41.90 23.73 37.95
CA GLU A 117 41.68 23.70 39.40
C GLU A 117 42.83 23.01 40.17
N LYS A 118 43.91 22.61 39.48
CA LYS A 118 45.19 22.14 40.04
C LYS A 118 46.23 23.25 40.02
#